data_AF-A0A2K5EUT1-F1
#
_entry.id   AF-A0A2K5EUT1-F1
#
_cell.length_a   1.000
_cell.length_b   1.000
_cell.length_c   1.000
_cell.angle_alpha   90.00
_cell.angle_beta   90.00
_cell.angle_gamma   90.00
#
_symmetry.space_group_name_H-M   'P 1'
#
loop_
_entity.id
_entity.type
_entity.pdbx_description
1 polymer ?
#
loop_
_entity_poly.entity_id
_entity_poly.type
_entity_poly.pdbx_seq_one_letter_code
_entity_poly.pdbx_strand_id
1 'polypeptide(L)'
;MAFSAPAAYLTHQQKVLWFYKRALSHLESWDKYRYYAWLMRARFEEHKNEKDMTKAIQLLREAEEDFWYRQHPQPYIFSDSPGGTSYERYECYKVSENCLDTWHPSQKAMYPDYFAKREKGKKLRGETLPPARKEGDLPPLWWHIVIRPQERQCRETERPHLSCLQVKYITEHTLALIKKISE
;
A
#
# COMPACT_ATOMS: atom_id res chain seq x y z
N MET A 1 -6.33 -14.52 6.34
CA MET A 1 -7.75 -14.37 6.74
C MET A 1 -8.04 -12.89 6.86
N ALA A 2 -9.06 -12.38 6.19
CA ALA A 2 -9.28 -10.92 6.08
C ALA A 2 -10.36 -10.47 7.07
N PHE A 3 -9.95 -9.71 8.10
CA PHE A 3 -10.88 -8.85 8.84
C PHE A 3 -10.72 -7.43 8.28
N SER A 4 -11.75 -6.97 7.58
CA SER A 4 -11.90 -5.59 7.10
C SER A 4 -13.10 -4.99 7.81
N ALA A 5 -12.91 -4.05 8.73
CA ALA A 5 -14.00 -3.14 9.11
C ALA A 5 -13.95 -1.93 8.14
N PRO A 6 -15.06 -1.55 7.47
CA PRO A 6 -16.42 -1.48 7.99
C PRO A 6 -17.48 -2.22 7.14
N ALA A 7 -17.46 -3.55 7.13
CA ALA A 7 -18.63 -4.36 6.78
C ALA A 7 -18.53 -5.71 7.50
N ALA A 8 -19.64 -6.24 8.01
CA ALA A 8 -19.66 -7.51 8.75
C ALA A 8 -19.30 -8.72 7.86
N TYR A 9 -19.40 -8.58 6.53
CA TYR A 9 -19.13 -9.63 5.56
C TYR A 9 -18.59 -9.04 4.24
N LEU A 10 -17.85 -9.85 3.49
CA LEU A 10 -17.43 -9.52 2.12
C LEU A 10 -18.55 -9.79 1.13
N THR A 11 -18.80 -8.81 0.25
CA THR A 11 -19.72 -8.98 -0.88
C THR A 11 -19.19 -10.03 -1.87
N HIS A 12 -20.09 -10.67 -2.62
CA HIS A 12 -19.69 -11.67 -3.64
C HIS A 12 -18.71 -11.07 -4.66
N GLN A 13 -18.96 -9.84 -5.13
CA GLN A 13 -18.06 -9.12 -6.03
C GLN A 13 -16.66 -8.95 -5.43
N GLN A 14 -16.55 -8.54 -4.17
CA GLN A 14 -15.26 -8.42 -3.49
C GLN A 14 -14.54 -9.76 -3.40
N LYS A 15 -15.25 -10.86 -3.11
CA LYS A 15 -14.65 -12.21 -3.09
C LYS A 15 -14.08 -12.59 -4.46
N VAL A 16 -14.83 -12.35 -5.54
CA VAL A 16 -14.38 -12.60 -6.92
C VAL A 16 -13.15 -11.75 -7.27
N LEU A 17 -13.14 -10.46 -6.93
CA LEU A 17 -11.99 -9.58 -7.17
C LEU A 17 -10.75 -9.99 -6.38
N TRP A 18 -10.95 -10.43 -5.13
CA TRP A 18 -9.87 -10.90 -4.27
C TRP A 18 -9.30 -12.22 -4.80
N PHE A 19 -10.17 -13.15 -5.22
CA PHE A 19 -9.79 -14.38 -5.89
C PHE A 19 -9.02 -14.11 -7.18
N TYR A 20 -9.50 -13.20 -8.04
CA TYR A 20 -8.82 -12.81 -9.28
C TYR A 20 -7.40 -12.28 -9.03
N LYS A 21 -7.26 -11.34 -8.07
CA LYS A 21 -5.95 -10.80 -7.68
C LYS A 21 -5.02 -11.89 -7.17
N ARG A 22 -5.54 -12.80 -6.32
CA ARG A 22 -4.76 -13.92 -5.78
C ARG A 22 -4.33 -14.87 -6.89
N ALA A 23 -5.24 -15.28 -7.78
CA ALA A 23 -4.94 -16.16 -8.91
C ALA A 23 -3.83 -15.60 -9.81
N LEU A 24 -3.91 -14.31 -10.18
CA LEU A 24 -2.87 -13.65 -10.97
C LEU A 24 -1.52 -13.60 -10.25
N SER A 25 -1.51 -13.31 -8.95
CA SER A 25 -0.26 -13.24 -8.16
C SER A 25 0.44 -14.62 -8.11
N HIS A 26 -0.33 -15.70 -8.01
CA HIS A 26 0.23 -17.06 -8.08
C HIS A 26 0.68 -17.44 -9.50
N LEU A 27 0.01 -16.97 -10.55
CA LEU A 27 0.48 -17.19 -11.92
C LEU A 27 1.79 -16.46 -12.21
N GLU A 28 2.04 -15.33 -11.55
CA GLU A 28 3.32 -14.61 -11.65
C GLU A 28 4.47 -15.41 -11.04
N SER A 29 4.21 -16.28 -10.06
CA SER A 29 5.21 -17.19 -9.51
C SER A 29 5.51 -18.41 -10.38
N TRP A 30 4.69 -18.67 -11.40
CA TRP A 30 4.93 -19.70 -12.40
C TRP A 30 5.57 -19.11 -13.67
N ASP A 31 6.04 -19.97 -14.57
CA ASP A 31 6.62 -19.54 -15.85
C ASP A 31 5.58 -18.95 -16.83
N LYS A 32 6.00 -18.01 -17.67
CA LYS A 32 5.23 -17.43 -18.79
C LYS A 32 3.93 -16.69 -18.40
N TYR A 33 3.98 -15.84 -17.38
CA TYR A 33 2.87 -15.04 -16.86
C TYR A 33 1.92 -14.41 -17.90
N ARG A 34 2.44 -13.64 -18.87
CA ARG A 34 1.60 -12.78 -19.74
C ARG A 34 0.52 -13.54 -20.51
N TYR A 35 0.87 -14.71 -21.05
CA TYR A 35 -0.06 -15.52 -21.83
C TYR A 35 -1.17 -16.10 -20.94
N TYR A 36 -0.80 -16.69 -19.81
CA TYR A 36 -1.77 -17.29 -18.88
C TYR A 36 -2.64 -16.24 -18.18
N ALA A 37 -2.12 -15.05 -17.90
CA ALA A 37 -2.90 -13.94 -17.37
C ALA A 37 -4.01 -13.51 -18.34
N TRP A 38 -3.72 -13.48 -19.65
CA TRP A 38 -4.72 -13.20 -20.68
C TRP A 38 -5.79 -14.30 -20.75
N LEU A 39 -5.39 -15.58 -20.78
CA LEU A 39 -6.33 -16.71 -20.76
C LEU A 39 -7.23 -16.71 -19.53
N MET A 40 -6.66 -16.40 -18.36
CA MET A 40 -7.45 -16.29 -17.14
C MET A 40 -8.46 -15.17 -17.24
N ARG A 41 -8.06 -13.98 -17.72
CA ARG A 41 -8.99 -12.87 -17.92
C ARG A 41 -10.14 -13.27 -18.84
N ALA A 42 -9.88 -13.96 -19.95
CA ALA A 42 -10.92 -14.45 -20.85
C ALA A 42 -11.94 -15.35 -20.13
N ARG A 43 -11.48 -16.31 -19.30
CA ARG A 43 -12.36 -17.18 -18.49
C ARG A 43 -13.26 -16.41 -17.53
N PHE A 44 -12.73 -15.35 -16.89
CA PHE A 44 -13.54 -14.49 -16.03
C PHE A 44 -14.54 -13.64 -16.82
N GLU A 45 -14.20 -13.24 -18.05
CA GLU A 45 -15.09 -12.46 -18.91
C GLU A 45 -16.26 -13.29 -19.44
N GLU A 46 -16.08 -14.60 -19.68
CA GLU A 46 -17.16 -15.53 -20.06
C GLU A 46 -18.31 -15.54 -19.04
N HIS A 47 -17.99 -15.59 -17.74
CA HIS A 47 -18.97 -15.66 -16.65
C HIS A 47 -19.27 -14.29 -15.99
N LYS A 48 -18.95 -13.18 -16.65
CA LYS A 48 -19.16 -11.83 -16.10
C LYS A 48 -20.64 -11.44 -15.99
N ASN A 49 -21.47 -11.94 -16.92
CA ASN A 49 -22.87 -11.54 -17.07
C ASN A 49 -23.87 -12.56 -16.48
N GLU A 50 -23.41 -13.44 -15.58
CA GLU A 50 -24.27 -14.42 -14.91
C GLU A 50 -25.20 -13.73 -13.91
N LYS A 51 -26.52 -13.88 -14.09
CA LYS A 51 -27.54 -13.28 -13.21
C LYS A 51 -27.85 -14.15 -11.98
N ASP A 52 -27.66 -15.46 -12.11
CA ASP A 52 -28.00 -16.43 -11.07
C ASP A 52 -26.93 -16.47 -9.97
N MET A 53 -27.26 -15.94 -8.79
CA MET A 53 -26.32 -15.86 -7.67
C MET A 53 -25.85 -17.22 -7.14
N THR A 54 -26.71 -18.25 -7.17
CA THR A 54 -26.35 -19.61 -6.73
C THR A 54 -25.29 -20.23 -7.63
N LYS A 55 -25.44 -20.08 -8.94
CA LYS A 55 -24.46 -20.51 -9.94
C LYS A 55 -23.16 -19.75 -9.77
N ALA A 56 -23.21 -18.43 -9.57
CA ALA A 56 -22.01 -17.62 -9.36
C ALA A 56 -21.22 -18.05 -8.11
N ILE A 57 -21.91 -18.37 -7.00
CA ILE A 57 -21.28 -18.91 -5.78
C ILE A 57 -20.67 -20.30 -6.03
N GLN A 58 -21.37 -21.16 -6.76
CA GLN A 58 -20.88 -22.49 -7.11
C GLN A 58 -19.62 -22.40 -7.99
N LEU A 59 -19.62 -21.55 -9.01
CA LEU A 59 -18.45 -21.30 -9.87
C LEU A 59 -17.26 -20.77 -9.06
N LEU A 60 -17.50 -19.83 -8.14
CA LEU A 60 -16.43 -19.32 -7.28
C LEU A 60 -15.86 -20.41 -6.38
N ARG A 61 -16.71 -21.29 -5.84
CA ARG A 61 -16.28 -22.43 -5.01
C ARG A 61 -15.44 -23.42 -5.82
N GLU A 62 -15.91 -23.83 -7.00
CA GLU A 62 -15.19 -24.72 -7.92
C GLU A 62 -13.83 -24.11 -8.31
N ALA A 63 -13.79 -22.81 -8.61
CA ALA A 63 -12.56 -22.09 -8.92
C ALA A 63 -11.59 -22.00 -7.73
N GLU A 64 -12.09 -21.86 -6.50
CA GLU A 64 -11.27 -21.88 -5.29
C GLU A 64 -10.69 -23.26 -5.01
N GLU A 65 -11.45 -24.33 -5.25
CA GLU A 65 -10.99 -25.72 -5.16
C GLU A 65 -9.88 -25.97 -6.19
N ASP A 66 -10.10 -25.63 -7.46
CA ASP A 66 -9.11 -25.73 -8.54
C ASP A 66 -7.82 -24.94 -8.23
N PHE A 67 -7.98 -23.73 -7.70
CA PHE A 67 -6.87 -22.88 -7.31
C PHE A 67 -6.06 -23.50 -6.16
N TRP A 68 -6.73 -24.09 -5.16
CA TRP A 68 -6.07 -24.75 -4.03
C TRP A 68 -5.18 -25.91 -4.48
N TYR A 69 -5.64 -26.71 -5.45
CA TYR A 69 -4.84 -27.81 -5.99
C TYR A 69 -3.65 -27.35 -6.84
N ARG A 70 -3.74 -26.17 -7.48
CA ARG A 70 -2.73 -25.66 -8.44
C ARG A 70 -1.86 -24.54 -7.88
N GLN A 71 -1.97 -24.22 -6.60
CA GLN A 71 -1.19 -23.15 -5.98
C GLN A 71 0.30 -23.49 -5.99
N HIS A 72 1.14 -22.51 -6.34
CA HIS A 72 2.59 -22.67 -6.26
C HIS A 72 3.02 -22.91 -4.79
N PRO A 73 3.90 -23.89 -4.51
CA PRO A 73 4.33 -24.20 -3.14
C PRO A 73 4.97 -23.02 -2.40
N GLN A 74 5.70 -22.17 -3.14
CA GLN A 74 6.36 -20.98 -2.60
C GLN A 74 5.97 -19.76 -3.45
N PRO A 75 4.81 -19.14 -3.23
CA PRO A 75 4.37 -18.01 -4.03
C PRO A 75 5.32 -16.83 -3.88
N TYR A 76 5.38 -15.97 -4.89
CA TYR A 76 6.13 -14.72 -4.80
C TYR A 76 5.44 -13.77 -3.81
N ILE A 77 6.19 -13.30 -2.82
CA ILE A 77 5.73 -12.37 -1.79
C ILE A 77 6.65 -11.16 -1.83
N PHE A 78 6.08 -9.95 -1.89
CA PHE A 78 6.87 -8.72 -1.89
C PHE A 78 7.67 -8.60 -0.59
N SER A 79 8.89 -8.07 -0.67
CA SER A 79 9.83 -8.01 0.47
C SER A 79 9.23 -7.40 1.73
N ASP A 80 8.49 -6.30 1.57
CA ASP A 80 7.95 -5.49 2.66
C ASP A 80 6.50 -5.90 3.03
N SER A 81 5.91 -6.83 2.28
CA SER A 81 4.57 -7.34 2.55
C SER A 81 4.60 -8.46 3.61
N PRO A 82 3.47 -8.73 4.31
CA PRO A 82 3.42 -9.80 5.31
C PRO A 82 3.88 -11.16 4.74
N GLY A 83 4.84 -11.81 5.41
CA GLY A 83 5.46 -13.05 4.94
C GLY A 83 6.63 -12.85 3.97
N GLY A 84 6.97 -11.61 3.60
CA GLY A 84 8.15 -11.27 2.82
C GLY A 84 9.43 -11.27 3.65
N THR A 85 10.59 -11.35 2.98
CA THR A 85 11.91 -11.46 3.62
C THR A 85 12.37 -10.22 4.39
N SER A 86 11.77 -9.05 4.12
CA SER A 86 12.07 -7.79 4.80
C SER A 86 10.88 -7.24 5.59
N TYR A 87 9.84 -8.05 5.79
CA TYR A 87 8.68 -7.69 6.57
C TYR A 87 9.08 -7.34 8.01
N GLU A 88 8.63 -6.19 8.49
CA GLU A 88 8.93 -5.66 9.85
C GLU A 88 10.43 -5.50 10.17
N ARG A 89 11.35 -5.66 9.19
CA ARG A 89 12.80 -5.51 9.39
C ARG A 89 13.18 -4.19 10.05
N TYR A 90 12.49 -3.11 9.68
CA TYR A 90 12.77 -1.76 10.15
C TYR A 90 11.88 -1.32 11.32
N GLU A 91 11.01 -2.20 11.84
CA GLU A 91 10.10 -1.88 12.95
C GLU A 91 10.90 -1.51 14.21
N CYS A 92 12.06 -2.13 14.44
CA CYS A 92 12.94 -1.81 15.56
C CYS A 92 13.48 -0.37 15.56
N TYR A 93 13.50 0.30 14.41
CA TYR A 93 13.92 1.70 14.28
C TYR A 93 12.74 2.68 14.37
N LYS A 94 11.50 2.19 14.40
CA LYS A 94 10.29 3.02 14.54
C LYS A 94 10.08 3.38 16.00
N VAL A 95 10.85 4.36 16.45
CA VAL A 95 10.72 4.90 17.81
C VAL A 95 9.45 5.72 17.91
N SER A 96 8.63 5.45 18.93
CA SER A 96 7.43 6.24 19.20
C SER A 96 7.79 7.70 19.47
N GLU A 97 6.95 8.62 19.01
CA GLU A 97 7.19 10.05 19.18
C GLU A 97 7.37 10.45 20.65
N ASN A 98 6.62 9.83 21.56
CA ASN A 98 6.64 10.15 23.00
C ASN A 98 8.03 9.95 23.63
N CYS A 99 8.89 9.11 23.05
CA CYS A 99 10.26 8.91 23.53
C CYS A 99 11.11 10.19 23.47
N LEU A 100 10.79 11.15 22.60
CA LEU A 100 11.52 12.43 22.52
C LEU A 100 11.20 13.36 23.70
N ASP A 101 10.13 13.09 24.45
CA ASP A 101 9.73 13.92 25.58
C ASP A 101 10.57 13.61 26.82
N THR A 102 11.09 12.39 26.94
CA THR A 102 11.91 11.93 28.08
C THR A 102 13.39 12.31 27.96
N TRP A 103 13.81 12.95 26.87
CA TRP A 103 15.20 13.39 26.68
C TRP A 103 15.64 14.45 27.69
N HIS A 104 16.92 14.40 28.09
CA HIS A 104 17.51 15.39 29.01
C HIS A 104 17.55 16.80 28.36
N PRO A 105 17.33 17.90 29.11
CA PRO A 105 17.31 19.25 28.54
C PRO A 105 18.56 19.63 27.74
N SER A 106 19.75 19.15 28.13
CA SER A 106 20.98 19.39 27.36
C SER A 106 20.96 18.77 25.95
N GLN A 107 20.33 17.60 25.79
CA GLN A 107 20.17 16.93 24.50
C GLN A 107 19.12 17.66 23.65
N LYS A 108 18.05 18.16 24.27
CA LYS A 108 17.03 18.96 23.59
C LYS A 108 17.59 20.31 23.11
N ALA A 109 18.47 20.93 23.89
CA ALA A 109 19.14 22.18 23.55
C ALA A 109 20.02 22.07 22.29
N MET A 110 20.41 20.85 21.89
CA MET A 110 21.12 20.60 20.62
C MET A 110 20.23 20.89 19.40
N TYR A 111 18.91 20.77 19.53
CA TYR A 111 17.95 20.92 18.42
C TYR A 111 16.84 21.95 18.74
N PRO A 112 17.19 23.21 18.98
CA PRO A 112 16.24 24.22 19.48
C PRO A 112 15.06 24.45 18.53
N ASP A 113 15.33 24.56 17.22
CA ASP A 113 14.30 24.82 16.20
C ASP A 113 13.32 23.66 16.04
N TYR A 114 13.80 22.42 16.16
CA TYR A 114 12.97 21.23 16.05
C TYR A 114 11.99 21.14 17.23
N PHE A 115 12.49 21.28 18.46
CA PHE A 115 11.65 21.25 19.66
C PHE A 115 10.68 22.44 19.70
N ALA A 116 11.07 23.63 19.25
CA ALA A 116 10.15 24.77 19.13
C ALA A 116 8.99 24.52 18.16
N LYS A 117 9.23 23.84 17.03
CA LYS A 117 8.17 23.43 16.09
C LYS A 117 7.26 22.33 16.67
N ARG A 118 7.85 21.37 17.39
CA ARG A 118 7.13 20.26 18.03
C ARG A 118 6.14 20.74 19.09
N GLU A 119 6.51 21.69 19.93
CA GLU A 119 5.62 22.25 20.96
C GLU A 119 4.38 22.92 20.34
N LYS A 120 4.52 23.59 19.18
CA LYS A 120 3.37 24.09 18.41
C LYS A 120 2.43 22.95 18.00
N GLY A 121 2.97 21.84 17.51
CA GLY A 121 2.20 20.65 17.14
C GLY A 121 1.47 20.00 18.33
N LYS A 122 2.13 19.90 19.49
CA LYS A 122 1.50 19.38 20.72
C LYS A 122 0.37 20.26 21.22
N LYS A 123 0.50 21.58 21.11
CA LYS A 123 -0.57 22.52 21.47
C LYS A 123 -1.81 22.27 20.61
N LEU A 124 -1.63 22.11 19.30
CA LEU A 124 -2.71 21.76 18.35
C LEU A 124 -3.38 20.41 18.68
N ARG A 125 -2.64 19.46 19.27
CA ARG A 125 -3.19 18.18 19.72
C ARG A 125 -4.05 18.30 20.99
N GLY A 126 -3.62 19.12 21.94
CA GLY A 126 -4.29 19.29 23.24
C GLY A 126 -5.63 20.03 23.15
N GLU A 127 -5.86 20.74 22.05
CA GLU A 127 -7.13 21.36 21.72
C GLU A 127 -8.12 20.26 21.27
N THR A 128 -9.13 19.97 22.10
CA THR A 128 -10.20 19.01 21.77
C THR A 128 -11.05 19.56 20.64
N LEU A 129 -10.72 19.19 19.40
CA LEU A 129 -11.45 19.65 18.23
C LEU A 129 -12.66 18.74 17.96
N PRO A 130 -13.86 19.31 17.68
CA PRO A 130 -14.99 18.53 17.18
C PRO A 130 -14.61 17.84 15.86
N PRO A 131 -15.37 16.83 15.39
CA PRO A 131 -15.11 16.25 14.08
C PRO A 131 -15.02 17.37 13.03
N ALA A 132 -13.95 17.37 12.23
CA ALA A 132 -13.65 18.45 11.28
C ALA A 132 -14.84 18.73 10.35
N ARG A 133 -15.62 19.75 10.71
CA ARG A 133 -16.84 20.17 10.02
C ARG A 133 -16.75 21.61 9.56
N LYS A 134 -15.86 22.41 10.17
CA LYS A 134 -15.59 23.80 9.82
C LYS A 134 -14.15 23.96 9.35
N GLU A 135 -13.91 25.06 8.64
CA GLU A 135 -12.57 25.47 8.22
C GLU A 135 -11.72 25.77 9.47
N GLY A 136 -10.59 25.05 9.61
CA GLY A 136 -9.68 25.16 10.76
C GLY A 136 -9.76 24.01 11.77
N ASP A 137 -10.81 23.16 11.72
CA ASP A 137 -10.91 21.99 12.60
C ASP A 137 -10.04 20.82 12.09
N LEU A 138 -9.43 20.06 13.02
CA LEU A 138 -8.67 18.85 12.70
C LEU A 138 -9.54 17.59 12.93
N PRO A 139 -9.38 16.52 12.12
CA PRO A 139 -10.16 15.29 12.30
C PRO A 139 -9.89 14.64 13.67
N PRO A 140 -10.87 13.94 14.28
CA PRO A 140 -10.63 13.25 15.55
C PRO A 140 -9.61 12.11 15.35
N LEU A 141 -8.78 11.87 16.36
CA LEU A 141 -7.71 10.84 16.35
C LEU A 141 -6.65 10.99 15.24
N TRP A 142 -6.57 12.15 14.57
CA TRP A 142 -5.62 12.42 13.49
C TRP A 142 -4.14 12.21 13.89
N TRP A 143 -3.81 12.49 15.16
CA TRP A 143 -2.44 12.52 15.67
C TRP A 143 -1.66 11.24 15.39
N HIS A 144 -2.25 10.08 15.68
CA HIS A 144 -1.59 8.77 15.51
C HIS A 144 -1.37 8.38 14.05
N ILE A 145 -2.16 8.97 13.14
CA ILE A 145 -2.03 8.72 11.69
C ILE A 145 -0.93 9.60 11.11
N VAL A 146 -0.93 10.90 11.46
CA VAL A 146 0.01 11.89 10.90
C VAL A 146 1.41 11.76 11.50
N ILE A 147 1.52 11.49 12.80
CA ILE A 147 2.82 11.33 13.47
C ILE A 147 3.28 9.86 13.50
N ARG A 148 2.76 9.04 12.60
CA ARG A 148 3.26 7.67 12.43
C ARG A 148 4.77 7.72 12.09
N PRO A 149 5.62 6.91 12.74
CA PRO A 149 7.03 6.81 12.38
C PRO A 149 7.20 6.45 10.91
N GLN A 150 8.22 7.02 10.26
CA GLN A 150 8.52 6.72 8.87
C GLN A 150 8.82 5.23 8.69
N GLU A 151 8.36 4.63 7.58
CA GLU A 151 8.58 3.20 7.31
C GLU A 151 10.07 2.85 7.16
N ARG A 152 10.87 3.79 6.64
CA ARG A 152 12.33 3.68 6.52
C ARG A 152 13.00 4.88 7.19
N GLN A 153 13.54 4.68 8.39
CA GLN A 153 14.30 5.70 9.12
C GLN A 153 15.72 5.86 8.57
N CYS A 154 16.31 4.77 8.08
CA CYS A 154 17.57 4.79 7.36
C CYS A 154 17.33 5.41 5.97
N ARG A 155 17.73 6.67 5.77
CA ARG A 155 17.94 7.16 4.41
C ARG A 155 19.09 6.35 3.84
N GLU A 156 18.78 5.39 2.97
CA GLU A 156 19.72 5.03 1.92
C GLU A 156 20.08 6.36 1.26
N THR A 157 21.33 6.80 1.44
CA THR A 157 21.90 7.95 0.72
C THR A 157 21.40 7.87 -0.70
N GLU A 158 20.67 8.90 -1.14
CA GLU A 158 20.00 8.96 -2.44
C GLU A 158 20.98 8.61 -3.56
N ARG A 159 21.14 7.32 -3.87
CA ARG A 159 21.55 6.90 -5.20
C ARG A 159 20.28 7.04 -6.01
N PRO A 160 20.17 7.99 -6.94
CA PRO A 160 19.00 8.07 -7.79
C PRO A 160 18.83 6.69 -8.42
N HIS A 161 17.68 6.06 -8.17
CA HIS A 161 17.34 4.79 -8.80
C HIS A 161 17.47 5.01 -10.30
N LEU A 162 18.32 4.22 -10.97
CA LEU A 162 18.61 4.37 -12.40
C LEU A 162 17.32 4.41 -13.24
N SER A 163 16.24 3.76 -12.78
CA SER A 163 14.93 3.82 -13.41
C SER A 163 14.23 5.20 -13.33
N CYS A 164 14.48 6.07 -12.34
CA CYS A 164 13.94 7.45 -12.35
C CYS A 164 14.61 8.31 -13.39
N LEU A 165 15.94 8.19 -13.49
CA LEU A 165 16.72 8.95 -14.46
C LEU A 165 16.36 8.52 -15.88
N GLN A 166 16.16 7.22 -16.10
CA GLN A 166 15.73 6.68 -17.39
C GLN A 166 14.32 7.19 -17.76
N VAL A 167 13.37 7.18 -16.82
CA VAL A 167 12.00 7.65 -17.07
C VAL A 167 11.97 9.16 -17.33
N LYS A 168 12.70 9.96 -16.55
CA LYS A 168 12.82 11.42 -16.78
C LYS A 168 13.43 11.73 -18.14
N TYR A 169 14.55 11.07 -18.47
CA TYR A 169 15.23 11.24 -19.76
C TYR A 169 14.31 10.88 -20.93
N ILE A 170 13.57 9.76 -20.86
CA ILE A 170 12.62 9.36 -21.90
C ILE A 170 11.48 10.37 -22.04
N THR A 171 10.93 10.88 -20.94
CA THR A 171 9.84 11.87 -21.01
C THR A 171 10.29 13.22 -21.56
N GLU A 172 11.48 13.69 -21.17
CA GLU A 172 12.01 14.97 -21.67
C GLU A 172 12.38 14.88 -23.15
N HIS A 173 12.97 13.76 -23.57
CA HIS A 173 13.38 13.56 -24.97
C HIS A 173 12.18 13.33 -25.90
N THR A 174 11.12 12.67 -25.43
CA THR A 174 9.88 12.50 -26.20
C THR A 174 9.09 13.81 -26.30
N LEU A 175 9.02 14.61 -25.23
CA LEU A 175 8.42 15.95 -25.28
C LEU A 175 9.18 16.92 -26.19
N ALA A 176 10.52 16.84 -26.22
CA ALA A 176 11.34 17.63 -27.14
C ALA A 176 11.14 17.22 -28.61
N LEU A 177 11.00 15.91 -28.89
CA LEU A 177 10.66 15.40 -30.22
C LEU A 177 9.27 15.84 -30.67
N ILE A 178 8.27 15.76 -29.78
CA ILE A 178 6.90 16.20 -30.08
C ILE A 178 6.87 17.70 -30.41
N LYS A 179 7.60 18.53 -29.65
CA LYS A 179 7.72 19.97 -29.94
C LYS A 179 8.37 20.26 -31.30
N LYS A 180 9.40 19.50 -31.68
CA LYS A 180 10.06 19.62 -32.99
C LYS A 180 9.19 19.19 -34.18
N ILE A 181 8.19 18.35 -33.94
CA ILE A 181 7.26 17.87 -34.98
C ILE A 181 6.05 18.82 -35.10
N SER A 182 5.79 19.64 -34.07
CA SER A 182 4.69 20.62 -34.07
C SER A 182 5.07 22.02 -34.58
N GLU A 183 6.31 22.22 -35.00
CA GLU A 183 6.82 23.42 -35.70
C GLU A 183 6.97 23.12 -37.19
#